data_AF-A0A7K8TG17-F1
#
_entry.id   AF-A0A7K8TG17-F1
#
_cell.length_a   1.000
_cell.length_b   1.000
_cell.length_c   1.000
_cell.angle_alpha   90.00
_cell.angle_beta   90.00
_cell.angle_gamma   90.00
#
_symmetry.space_group_name_H-M   'P 1'
#
loop_
_entity.id
_entity.type
_entity.pdbx_description
1 polymer ?
#
loop_
_entity_poly.entity_id
_entity_poly.type
_entity_poly.pdbx_seq_one_letter_code
_entity_poly.pdbx_strand_id
1 'polypeptide(L)'
;KIFQAAVSCIGRDGTIYIIPKSFEIELKKLMTEIQSNFRCLGLLEPYCWKKGEACVVRGSDTMWYRGKVVELGGSTVQVQYIDRGYIERIPQCHLYPTALYTDIPPFCIPCQLYKTVPVGNSWQQGAVDCLQELLANEEVEIHVQELPDNPWGKLSINLYFGGMSLSSFVVYQKYSVAEDCQDISELVRFVFPVSPSYTLPLLPNPGDTFPDRVTHLVSPKEV
;
A
#
# COMPACT_ATOMS: atom_id res chain seq x y z
N LYS A 1 -9.45 12.81 13.67
CA LYS A 1 -10.70 12.06 13.32
C LYS A 1 -10.35 10.59 13.18
N ILE A 2 -11.17 9.67 13.71
CA ILE A 2 -10.93 8.22 13.62
C ILE A 2 -12.06 7.57 12.82
N PHE A 3 -11.73 6.65 11.91
CA PHE A 3 -12.73 5.87 11.17
C PHE A 3 -12.14 4.56 10.64
N GLN A 4 -13.02 3.63 10.29
CA GLN A 4 -12.66 2.33 9.70
C GLN A 4 -12.66 2.43 8.17
N ALA A 5 -11.70 1.77 7.53
CA ALA A 5 -11.56 1.73 6.08
C ALA A 5 -11.02 0.37 5.61
N ALA A 6 -11.15 0.10 4.32
CA ALA A 6 -10.43 -0.98 3.66
C ALA A 6 -9.28 -0.38 2.83
N VAL A 7 -8.11 -1.03 2.81
CA VAL A 7 -7.02 -0.66 1.91
C VAL A 7 -7.34 -1.19 0.51
N SER A 8 -7.45 -0.30 -0.47
CA SER A 8 -7.81 -0.68 -1.84
C SER A 8 -6.58 -1.00 -2.70
N CYS A 9 -5.49 -0.25 -2.54
CA CYS A 9 -4.19 -0.55 -3.15
C CYS A 9 -3.06 0.28 -2.51
N ILE A 10 -1.83 -0.13 -2.78
CA ILE A 10 -0.62 0.66 -2.47
C ILE A 10 0.00 1.08 -3.80
N GLY A 11 0.19 2.39 -3.97
CA GLY A 11 0.87 2.98 -5.12
C GLY A 11 2.37 2.69 -5.11
N ARG A 12 3.00 2.76 -6.30
CA ARG A 12 4.45 2.57 -6.46
C ARG A 12 5.29 3.57 -5.64
N ASP A 13 4.72 4.72 -5.31
CA ASP A 13 5.34 5.76 -4.49
C ASP A 13 5.01 5.60 -2.99
N GLY A 14 4.46 4.46 -2.58
CA GLY A 14 4.02 4.17 -1.21
C GLY A 14 2.73 4.88 -0.80
N THR A 15 2.00 5.53 -1.72
CA THR A 15 0.67 6.08 -1.41
C THR A 15 -0.27 4.96 -1.03
N ILE A 16 -0.94 5.09 0.11
CA ILE A 16 -1.94 4.13 0.58
C ILE A 16 -3.30 4.63 0.13
N TYR A 17 -4.01 3.88 -0.72
CA TYR A 17 -5.36 4.22 -1.10
C TYR A 17 -6.34 3.47 -0.20
N ILE A 18 -7.23 4.21 0.43
CA ILE A 18 -8.23 3.66 1.36
C ILE A 18 -9.65 3.97 0.90
N ILE A 19 -10.57 3.07 1.17
CA ILE A 19 -12.02 3.28 0.98
C ILE A 19 -12.66 3.28 2.36
N PRO A 20 -13.16 4.43 2.86
CA PRO A 20 -13.88 4.49 4.13
C PRO A 20 -15.06 3.51 4.14
N LYS A 21 -15.31 2.80 5.25
CA LYS A 21 -16.44 1.88 5.34
C LYS A 21 -17.79 2.55 5.06
N SER A 22 -17.91 3.83 5.39
CA SER A 22 -19.11 4.63 5.10
C SER A 22 -19.43 4.74 3.60
N PHE A 23 -18.45 4.56 2.73
CA PHE A 23 -18.58 4.67 1.28
C PHE A 23 -18.90 3.34 0.59
N GLU A 24 -18.79 2.21 1.28
CA GLU A 24 -18.93 0.90 0.64
C GLU A 24 -20.29 0.70 -0.03
N ILE A 25 -21.38 1.12 0.62
CA ILE A 25 -22.73 0.91 0.09
C ILE A 25 -22.92 1.71 -1.20
N GLU A 26 -22.45 2.96 -1.21
CA GLU A 26 -22.55 3.85 -2.38
C GLU A 26 -21.64 3.39 -3.51
N LEU A 27 -20.41 3.00 -3.19
CA LEU A 27 -19.49 2.41 -4.16
C LEU A 27 -20.07 1.14 -4.77
N LYS A 28 -20.62 0.22 -3.96
CA LYS A 28 -21.27 -1.00 -4.45
C LYS A 28 -22.41 -0.69 -5.42
N LYS A 29 -23.28 0.29 -5.08
CA LYS A 29 -24.35 0.76 -5.97
C LYS A 29 -23.81 1.29 -7.29
N LEU A 30 -22.82 2.19 -7.25
CA LEU A 30 -22.20 2.74 -8.46
C LEU A 30 -21.58 1.63 -9.32
N MET A 31 -20.87 0.68 -8.70
CA MET A 31 -20.24 -0.43 -9.42
C MET A 31 -21.27 -1.33 -10.10
N THR A 32 -22.45 -1.56 -9.49
CA THR A 32 -23.56 -2.26 -10.15
C THR A 32 -24.15 -1.44 -11.30
N GLU A 33 -24.35 -0.15 -11.10
CA GLU A 33 -24.93 0.74 -12.11
C GLU A 33 -24.05 0.82 -13.36
N ILE A 34 -22.74 1.04 -13.18
CA ILE A 34 -21.81 1.14 -14.31
C ILE A 34 -21.71 -0.18 -15.09
N GLN A 35 -21.79 -1.33 -14.41
CA GLN A 35 -21.86 -2.63 -15.09
C GLN A 35 -23.10 -2.72 -15.99
N SER A 36 -24.24 -2.25 -15.51
CA SER A 36 -25.50 -2.30 -16.26
C SER A 36 -25.47 -1.36 -17.46
N ASN A 37 -25.05 -0.12 -17.26
CA ASN A 37 -25.09 0.92 -18.30
C ASN A 37 -24.10 0.68 -19.44
N PHE A 38 -23.00 -0.02 -19.16
CA PHE A 38 -21.94 -0.28 -20.15
C PHE A 38 -21.91 -1.73 -20.66
N ARG A 39 -22.85 -2.59 -20.22
CA ARG A 39 -22.89 -4.03 -20.53
C ARG A 39 -22.75 -4.38 -22.01
N CYS A 40 -23.40 -3.63 -22.89
CA CYS A 40 -23.49 -3.94 -24.32
C CYS A 40 -22.55 -3.09 -25.18
N LEU A 41 -21.61 -2.35 -24.58
CA LEU A 41 -20.65 -1.57 -25.33
C LEU A 41 -19.54 -2.47 -25.88
N GLY A 42 -19.47 -2.54 -27.21
CA GLY A 42 -18.34 -3.07 -27.95
C GLY A 42 -17.25 -2.03 -28.10
N LEU A 43 -16.04 -2.48 -28.48
CA LEU A 43 -14.82 -1.69 -28.56
C LEU A 43 -15.01 -0.30 -29.19
N LEU A 44 -14.44 0.72 -28.56
CA LEU A 44 -14.51 2.10 -29.06
C LEU A 44 -13.71 2.25 -30.37
N GLU A 45 -14.26 3.04 -31.29
CA GLU A 45 -13.52 3.60 -32.43
C GLU A 45 -12.34 4.50 -31.98
N PRO A 46 -11.37 4.80 -32.86
CA PRO A 46 -10.22 5.62 -32.50
C PRO A 46 -10.63 6.97 -31.88
N TYR A 47 -10.14 7.22 -30.66
CA TYR A 47 -10.42 8.45 -29.90
C TYR A 47 -9.12 9.11 -29.46
N CYS A 48 -9.05 10.44 -29.59
CA CYS A 48 -7.87 11.22 -29.22
C CYS A 48 -7.92 11.63 -27.74
N TRP A 49 -7.45 10.75 -26.87
CA TRP A 49 -7.38 10.96 -25.41
C TRP A 49 -6.45 12.09 -24.99
N LYS A 50 -6.80 12.78 -23.90
CA LYS A 50 -5.97 13.78 -23.22
C LYS A 50 -5.61 13.35 -21.79
N LYS A 51 -4.44 13.75 -21.33
CA LYS A 51 -4.05 13.56 -19.92
C LYS A 51 -5.04 14.27 -18.99
N GLY A 52 -5.50 13.57 -17.96
CA GLY A 52 -6.48 14.05 -17.00
C GLY A 52 -7.94 13.84 -17.42
N GLU A 53 -8.19 13.35 -18.63
CA GLU A 53 -9.55 13.14 -19.14
C GLU A 53 -10.26 11.99 -18.41
N ALA A 54 -11.54 12.20 -18.10
CA ALA A 54 -12.39 11.20 -17.47
C ALA A 54 -12.84 10.15 -18.50
N CYS A 55 -12.88 8.89 -18.08
CA CYS A 55 -13.31 7.79 -18.94
C CYS A 55 -14.07 6.74 -18.13
N VAL A 56 -14.86 5.92 -18.82
CA VAL A 56 -15.19 4.58 -18.34
C VAL A 56 -14.20 3.60 -18.96
N VAL A 57 -13.65 2.69 -18.16
CA VAL A 57 -12.64 1.73 -18.60
C VAL A 57 -13.15 0.31 -18.40
N ARG A 58 -12.95 -0.55 -19.41
CA ARG A 58 -13.09 -2.00 -19.28
C ARG A 58 -11.76 -2.59 -18.82
N GLY A 59 -11.73 -3.06 -17.57
CA GLY A 59 -10.55 -3.65 -16.98
C GLY A 59 -10.17 -4.99 -17.64
N SER A 60 -8.99 -5.48 -17.29
CA SER A 60 -8.51 -6.81 -17.70
C SER A 60 -9.38 -7.95 -17.16
N ASP A 61 -10.07 -7.72 -16.03
CA ASP A 61 -11.12 -8.56 -15.47
C ASP A 61 -12.44 -8.51 -16.25
N THR A 62 -12.48 -7.75 -17.35
CA THR A 62 -13.63 -7.51 -18.23
C THR A 62 -14.78 -6.71 -17.61
N MET A 63 -14.59 -6.15 -16.42
CA MET A 63 -15.57 -5.33 -15.70
C MET A 63 -15.38 -3.84 -16.01
N TRP A 64 -16.43 -3.05 -15.79
CA TRP A 64 -16.46 -1.61 -16.08
C TRP A 64 -16.18 -0.76 -14.84
N TYR A 65 -15.37 0.29 -14.99
CA TYR A 65 -14.97 1.17 -13.90
C TYR A 65 -14.86 2.62 -14.32
N ARG A 66 -14.92 3.54 -13.35
CA ARG A 66 -14.55 4.93 -13.59
C ARG A 66 -13.03 5.05 -13.65
N GLY A 67 -12.56 5.75 -14.67
CA GLY A 67 -11.14 5.94 -14.95
C GLY A 67 -10.78 7.40 -15.19
N LYS A 68 -9.50 7.69 -15.05
CA LYS A 68 -8.89 8.94 -15.48
C LYS A 68 -7.60 8.64 -16.24
N VAL A 69 -7.42 9.24 -17.40
CA VAL A 69 -6.19 9.10 -18.19
C VAL A 69 -5.02 9.75 -17.45
N VAL A 70 -3.98 8.97 -17.18
CA VAL A 70 -2.76 9.42 -16.49
C VAL A 70 -1.67 9.74 -17.49
N GLU A 71 -1.49 8.87 -18.49
CA GLU A 71 -0.41 8.96 -19.47
C GLU A 71 -0.80 8.25 -20.77
N LEU A 72 -0.45 8.84 -21.91
CA LEU A 72 -0.69 8.28 -23.24
C LEU A 72 0.52 7.44 -23.67
N GLY A 73 0.30 6.27 -24.28
CA GLY A 73 1.38 5.36 -24.66
C GLY A 73 1.11 4.56 -25.92
N GLY A 74 1.27 5.17 -27.09
CA GLY A 74 1.09 4.51 -28.39
C GLY A 74 -0.30 3.86 -28.50
N SER A 75 -0.36 2.54 -28.61
CA SER A 75 -1.61 1.75 -28.67
C SER A 75 -2.32 1.56 -27.32
N THR A 76 -1.69 1.96 -26.21
CA THR A 76 -2.20 1.80 -24.85
C THR A 76 -2.21 3.12 -24.10
N VAL A 77 -2.96 3.18 -23.02
CA VAL A 77 -3.08 4.35 -22.14
C VAL A 77 -2.98 3.88 -20.70
N GLN A 78 -2.26 4.62 -19.86
CA GLN A 78 -2.31 4.41 -18.42
C GLN A 78 -3.56 5.10 -17.86
N VAL A 79 -4.39 4.31 -17.17
CA VAL A 79 -5.65 4.76 -16.59
C VAL A 79 -5.59 4.51 -15.08
N GLN A 80 -5.92 5.55 -14.30
CA GLN A 80 -6.17 5.41 -12.88
C GLN A 80 -7.62 5.02 -12.66
N TYR A 81 -7.86 3.94 -11.93
CA TYR A 81 -9.18 3.53 -11.48
C TYR A 81 -9.54 4.38 -10.27
N ILE A 82 -10.26 5.48 -10.51
CA ILE A 82 -10.37 6.57 -9.52
C ILE A 82 -11.04 6.15 -8.21
N ASP A 83 -11.85 5.09 -8.23
CA ASP A 83 -12.54 4.57 -7.04
C ASP A 83 -11.73 3.57 -6.22
N ARG A 84 -10.57 3.15 -6.74
CA ARG A 84 -9.69 2.14 -6.11
C ARG A 84 -8.23 2.57 -6.03
N GLY A 85 -7.84 3.61 -6.75
CA GLY A 85 -6.53 4.26 -6.68
C GLY A 85 -5.44 3.66 -7.56
N TYR A 86 -5.55 2.39 -7.97
CA TYR A 86 -4.52 1.73 -8.77
C TYR A 86 -4.52 2.20 -10.23
N ILE A 87 -3.37 2.01 -10.88
CA ILE A 87 -3.13 2.41 -12.27
C ILE A 87 -2.83 1.16 -13.08
N GLU A 88 -3.49 1.02 -14.22
CA GLU A 88 -3.26 -0.06 -15.18
C GLU A 88 -2.98 0.51 -16.57
N ARG A 89 -2.24 -0.24 -17.38
CA ARG A 89 -2.02 0.10 -18.78
C ARG A 89 -3.00 -0.70 -19.65
N ILE A 90 -3.92 0.00 -20.30
CA ILE A 90 -5.08 -0.58 -20.99
C ILE A 90 -5.07 -0.20 -22.48
N PRO A 91 -5.51 -1.07 -23.40
CA PRO A 91 -5.71 -0.71 -24.80
C PRO A 91 -6.73 0.43 -24.98
N GLN A 92 -6.48 1.36 -25.90
CA GLN A 92 -7.37 2.51 -26.09
C GLN A 92 -8.83 2.14 -26.40
N CYS A 93 -9.06 1.02 -27.07
CA CYS A 93 -10.39 0.52 -27.44
C CYS A 93 -11.24 0.04 -26.25
N HIS A 94 -10.66 -0.07 -25.05
CA HIS A 94 -11.36 -0.42 -23.81
C HIS A 94 -11.81 0.81 -23.01
N LEU A 95 -11.43 2.02 -23.43
CA LEU A 95 -11.84 3.26 -22.77
C LEU A 95 -13.01 3.89 -23.54
N TYR A 96 -13.89 4.58 -22.83
CA TYR A 96 -15.02 5.33 -23.39
C TYR A 96 -15.04 6.72 -22.77
N PRO A 97 -15.03 7.79 -23.58
CA PRO A 97 -15.18 9.13 -23.05
C PRO A 97 -16.56 9.25 -22.41
N THR A 98 -16.64 9.90 -21.26
CA THR A 98 -17.90 10.00 -20.52
C THR A 98 -18.00 11.33 -19.78
N ALA A 99 -19.20 11.90 -19.79
CA ALA A 99 -19.62 12.92 -18.83
C ALA A 99 -20.50 12.31 -17.72
N LEU A 100 -20.85 11.01 -17.82
CA LEU A 100 -21.58 10.31 -16.78
C LEU A 100 -20.64 10.12 -15.58
N TYR A 101 -21.19 10.30 -14.37
CA TYR A 101 -20.53 10.10 -13.10
C TYR A 101 -19.39 11.08 -12.77
N THR A 102 -19.18 12.13 -13.56
CA THR A 102 -18.13 13.12 -13.29
C THR A 102 -18.46 14.04 -12.11
N ASP A 103 -19.73 14.11 -11.73
CA ASP A 103 -20.26 14.82 -10.57
C ASP A 103 -20.10 14.04 -9.26
N ILE A 104 -19.88 12.73 -9.32
CA ILE A 104 -19.65 11.87 -8.15
C ILE A 104 -18.16 11.93 -7.79
N PRO A 105 -17.77 12.29 -6.55
CA PRO A 105 -16.37 12.25 -6.14
C PRO A 105 -15.77 10.82 -6.18
N PRO A 106 -14.44 10.67 -6.29
CA PRO A 106 -13.79 9.38 -6.15
C PRO A 106 -14.05 8.75 -4.76
N PHE A 107 -14.26 7.44 -4.72
CA PHE A 107 -14.54 6.74 -3.46
C PHE A 107 -13.28 6.34 -2.67
N CYS A 108 -12.10 6.38 -3.27
CA CYS A 108 -10.85 6.16 -2.55
C CYS A 108 -10.19 7.48 -2.14
N ILE A 109 -9.56 7.49 -0.98
CA ILE A 109 -8.79 8.61 -0.44
C ILE A 109 -7.31 8.22 -0.51
N PRO A 110 -6.45 9.03 -1.16
CA PRO A 110 -5.01 8.83 -1.11
C PRO A 110 -4.46 9.27 0.24
N CYS A 111 -3.60 8.45 0.83
CA CYS A 111 -3.03 8.66 2.15
C CYS A 111 -1.51 8.52 2.16
N GLN A 112 -0.89 9.18 3.11
CA GLN A 112 0.52 9.00 3.48
C GLN A 112 0.63 8.78 4.99
N LEU A 113 1.64 8.02 5.43
CA LEU A 113 1.89 7.82 6.84
C LEU A 113 2.46 9.10 7.47
N TYR A 114 1.88 9.49 8.61
CA TYR A 114 2.30 10.67 9.35
C TYR A 114 3.73 10.49 9.86
N LYS A 115 4.57 11.52 9.66
CA LYS A 115 5.99 11.57 10.10
C LYS A 115 6.79 10.29 9.83
N THR A 116 6.50 9.64 8.70
CA THR A 116 7.16 8.40 8.29
C THR A 116 7.89 8.65 6.98
N VAL A 117 9.21 8.71 7.03
CA VAL A 117 10.05 8.96 5.87
C VAL A 117 10.69 7.63 5.42
N PRO A 118 10.48 7.20 4.16
CA PRO A 118 11.09 5.98 3.65
C PRO A 118 12.62 6.12 3.58
N VAL A 119 13.32 5.00 3.76
CA VAL A 119 14.78 4.94 3.61
C VAL A 119 15.16 5.37 2.19
N GLY A 120 16.10 6.30 2.07
CA GLY A 120 16.52 6.85 0.78
C GLY A 120 15.48 7.81 0.16
N ASN A 121 14.57 8.37 0.96
CA ASN A 121 13.56 9.35 0.55
C ASN A 121 12.56 8.86 -0.52
N SER A 122 12.53 7.56 -0.79
CA SER A 122 11.58 6.92 -1.72
C SER A 122 11.29 5.49 -1.28
N TRP A 123 10.03 5.10 -1.39
CA TRP A 123 9.60 3.73 -1.08
C TRP A 123 10.20 2.76 -2.10
N GLN A 124 10.98 1.80 -1.60
CA GLN A 124 11.57 0.76 -2.43
C GLN A 124 10.50 -0.27 -2.82
N GLN A 125 10.65 -0.89 -4.00
CA GLN A 125 9.65 -1.83 -4.50
C GLN A 125 9.36 -2.97 -3.51
N GLY A 126 10.39 -3.56 -2.90
CA GLY A 126 10.20 -4.61 -1.88
C GLY A 126 9.43 -4.16 -0.65
N ALA A 127 9.51 -2.87 -0.27
CA ALA A 127 8.70 -2.31 0.80
C ALA A 127 7.24 -2.16 0.37
N VAL A 128 7.01 -1.69 -0.86
CA VAL A 128 5.67 -1.57 -1.45
C VAL A 128 5.01 -2.95 -1.56
N ASP A 129 5.72 -3.95 -2.07
CA ASP A 129 5.22 -5.32 -2.21
C ASP A 129 4.84 -5.92 -0.85
N CYS A 130 5.71 -5.74 0.16
CA CYS A 130 5.42 -6.16 1.53
C CYS A 130 4.17 -5.49 2.11
N LEU A 131 4.00 -4.18 1.88
CA LEU A 131 2.80 -3.45 2.31
C LEU A 131 1.54 -3.92 1.57
N GLN A 132 1.65 -4.23 0.28
CA GLN A 132 0.54 -4.76 -0.50
C GLN A 132 0.08 -6.12 0.04
N GLU A 133 1.00 -7.02 0.35
CA GLU A 133 0.68 -8.33 0.93
C GLU A 133 0.10 -8.20 2.33
N LEU A 134 0.69 -7.35 3.18
CA LEU A 134 0.28 -7.17 4.58
C LEU A 134 -1.11 -6.57 4.72
N LEU A 135 -1.46 -5.63 3.84
CA LEU A 135 -2.71 -4.87 3.92
C LEU A 135 -3.77 -5.37 2.93
N ALA A 136 -3.49 -6.44 2.18
CA ALA A 136 -4.43 -7.01 1.23
C ALA A 136 -5.68 -7.51 1.96
N ASN A 137 -6.84 -6.92 1.62
CA ASN A 137 -8.14 -7.26 2.19
C ASN A 137 -8.27 -7.01 3.71
N GLU A 138 -7.38 -6.21 4.29
CA GLU A 138 -7.45 -5.86 5.71
C GLU A 138 -8.39 -4.68 5.95
N GLU A 139 -9.18 -4.79 7.03
CA GLU A 139 -9.88 -3.66 7.60
C GLU A 139 -8.95 -2.91 8.55
N VAL A 140 -8.80 -1.61 8.33
CA VAL A 140 -7.83 -0.78 9.02
C VAL A 140 -8.52 0.35 9.75
N GLU A 141 -7.96 0.72 10.90
CA GLU A 141 -8.36 1.90 11.63
C GLU A 141 -7.47 3.07 11.23
N ILE A 142 -8.11 4.17 10.82
CA ILE A 142 -7.46 5.36 10.29
C ILE A 142 -7.61 6.50 11.28
N HIS A 143 -6.48 7.06 11.70
CA HIS A 143 -6.39 8.22 12.57
C HIS A 143 -5.83 9.40 11.78
N VAL A 144 -6.70 10.33 11.42
CA VAL A 144 -6.30 11.55 10.66
C VAL A 144 -5.48 12.47 11.55
N GLN A 145 -4.26 12.78 11.10
CA GLN A 145 -3.33 13.69 11.75
C GLN A 145 -3.36 15.07 11.09
N GLU A 146 -3.21 15.13 9.75
CA GLU A 146 -3.20 16.39 9.00
C GLU A 146 -4.01 16.29 7.72
N LEU A 147 -4.72 17.37 7.38
CA LEU A 147 -5.42 17.52 6.11
C LEU A 147 -4.43 18.03 5.05
N PRO A 148 -4.58 17.60 3.78
CA PRO A 148 -3.75 18.13 2.72
C PRO A 148 -4.11 19.59 2.42
N ASP A 149 -3.12 20.41 2.05
CA ASP A 149 -3.34 21.80 1.62
C ASP A 149 -4.15 21.89 0.32
N ASN A 150 -4.08 20.83 -0.52
CA ASN A 150 -4.83 20.74 -1.77
C ASN A 150 -5.90 19.64 -1.70
N PRO A 151 -7.10 19.84 -2.27
CA PRO A 151 -8.19 18.86 -2.22
C PRO A 151 -7.88 17.49 -2.85
N TRP A 152 -6.85 17.42 -3.69
CA TRP A 152 -6.39 16.19 -4.34
C TRP A 152 -5.13 15.61 -3.69
N GLY A 153 -4.72 16.16 -2.54
CA GLY A 153 -3.50 15.79 -1.84
C GLY A 153 -3.68 14.54 -0.99
N LYS A 154 -2.58 14.05 -0.44
CA LYS A 154 -2.56 12.85 0.41
C LYS A 154 -2.96 13.23 1.83
N LEU A 155 -3.93 12.52 2.38
CA LEU A 155 -4.30 12.64 3.78
C LEU A 155 -3.20 12.06 4.67
N SER A 156 -2.73 12.82 5.66
CA SER A 156 -1.68 12.39 6.59
C SER A 156 -2.31 11.61 7.74
N ILE A 157 -1.94 10.34 7.91
CA ILE A 157 -2.63 9.39 8.80
C ILE A 157 -1.68 8.56 9.65
N ASN A 158 -2.15 8.14 10.82
CA ASN A 158 -1.70 6.89 11.44
C ASN A 158 -2.67 5.77 11.04
N LEU A 159 -2.13 4.63 10.62
CA LEU A 159 -2.90 3.46 10.19
C LEU A 159 -2.62 2.30 11.14
N TYR A 160 -3.69 1.66 11.61
CA TYR A 160 -3.61 0.47 12.45
C TYR A 160 -4.30 -0.72 11.78
N PHE A 161 -3.65 -1.89 11.78
CA PHE A 161 -4.19 -3.15 11.24
C PHE A 161 -3.97 -4.25 12.29
N GLY A 162 -5.03 -4.98 12.65
CA GLY A 162 -4.97 -5.95 13.75
C GLY A 162 -4.49 -5.37 15.09
N GLY A 163 -4.71 -4.08 15.34
CA GLY A 163 -4.20 -3.35 16.51
C GLY A 163 -2.74 -2.88 16.40
N MET A 164 -2.00 -3.27 15.36
CA MET A 164 -0.61 -2.87 15.15
C MET A 164 -0.51 -1.59 14.33
N SER A 165 0.38 -0.68 14.75
CA SER A 165 0.71 0.53 13.98
C SER A 165 1.54 0.19 12.75
N LEU A 166 1.09 0.65 11.58
CA LEU A 166 1.83 0.46 10.34
C LEU A 166 3.16 1.21 10.32
N SER A 167 3.22 2.42 10.89
CA SER A 167 4.48 3.17 10.99
C SER A 167 5.52 2.41 11.83
N SER A 168 5.10 1.83 12.97
CA SER A 168 5.99 1.00 13.79
C SER A 168 6.47 -0.24 13.04
N PHE A 169 5.59 -0.88 12.25
CA PHE A 169 5.95 -2.03 11.43
C PHE A 169 7.01 -1.68 10.37
N VAL A 170 6.82 -0.60 9.60
CA VAL A 170 7.76 -0.21 8.53
C VAL A 170 9.10 0.29 9.08
N VAL A 171 9.13 0.84 10.29
CA VAL A 171 10.38 1.17 11.00
C VAL A 171 11.10 -0.10 11.44
N TYR A 172 10.39 -1.05 12.04
CA TYR A 172 10.96 -2.33 12.48
C TYR A 172 11.56 -3.14 11.33
N GLN A 173 10.87 -3.19 10.18
CA GLN A 173 11.36 -3.83 8.96
C GLN A 173 12.49 -3.05 8.27
N LYS A 174 12.90 -1.89 8.82
CA LYS A 174 13.94 -0.99 8.27
C LYS A 174 13.59 -0.40 6.89
N TYR A 175 12.31 -0.29 6.57
CA TYR A 175 11.84 0.40 5.37
C TYR A 175 11.73 1.92 5.55
N SER A 176 11.67 2.40 6.80
CA SER A 176 11.60 3.82 7.14
C SER A 176 12.42 4.15 8.39
N VAL A 177 12.71 5.43 8.59
CA VAL A 177 13.34 5.95 9.81
C VAL A 177 12.25 6.61 10.66
N ALA A 178 12.21 6.34 11.96
CA ALA A 178 11.29 7.01 12.87
C ALA A 178 11.80 8.41 13.20
N GLU A 179 10.95 9.43 13.09
CA GLU A 179 11.26 10.77 13.60
C GLU A 179 11.05 10.88 15.13
N ASP A 180 10.29 9.97 15.76
CA ASP A 180 10.22 9.75 17.21
C ASP A 180 9.41 8.46 17.47
N CYS A 181 10.01 7.39 18.00
CA CYS A 181 9.31 6.13 18.26
C CYS A 181 9.24 5.82 19.75
N GLN A 182 8.05 6.01 20.34
CA GLN A 182 7.64 5.28 21.54
C GLN A 182 6.84 4.06 21.05
N ASP A 183 7.10 2.88 21.61
CA ASP A 183 6.50 1.58 21.28
C ASP A 183 6.99 0.79 20.05
N ILE A 184 8.17 0.19 20.25
CA ILE A 184 8.63 -1.01 19.52
C ILE A 184 8.21 -2.30 20.27
N SER A 185 7.72 -2.18 21.52
CA SER A 185 7.55 -3.30 22.46
C SER A 185 6.39 -4.24 22.10
N GLU A 186 5.28 -3.71 21.57
CA GLU A 186 4.10 -4.51 21.19
C GLU A 186 4.30 -5.30 19.90
N LEU A 187 5.11 -4.78 18.97
CA LEU A 187 5.35 -5.40 17.66
C LEU A 187 6.00 -6.79 17.78
N VAL A 188 6.85 -6.98 18.81
CA VAL A 188 7.57 -8.23 19.07
C VAL A 188 6.63 -9.36 19.52
N ARG A 189 5.49 -9.02 20.15
CA ARG A 189 4.56 -10.02 20.69
C ARG A 189 3.65 -10.63 19.63
N PHE A 190 3.33 -9.89 18.57
CA PHE A 190 2.36 -10.32 17.55
C PHE A 190 3.01 -11.00 16.34
N VAL A 191 4.24 -10.63 15.97
CA VAL A 191 4.88 -11.13 14.75
C VAL A 191 5.49 -12.54 14.93
N PHE A 192 5.77 -12.97 16.16
CA PHE A 192 6.29 -14.30 16.45
C PHE A 192 5.66 -14.87 17.74
N PRO A 193 5.05 -16.08 17.77
CA PRO A 193 5.14 -16.87 18.98
C PRO A 193 6.64 -17.07 19.21
N VAL A 194 7.19 -16.45 20.25
CA VAL A 194 8.62 -16.51 20.55
C VAL A 194 9.01 -17.98 20.70
N SER A 195 9.58 -18.57 19.65
CA SER A 195 10.36 -19.80 19.80
C SER A 195 11.47 -19.46 20.79
N PRO A 196 11.63 -20.20 21.89
CA PRO A 196 12.62 -19.85 22.90
C PRO A 196 13.99 -19.78 22.22
N SER A 197 14.57 -18.59 22.21
CA SER A 197 15.93 -18.37 21.78
C SER A 197 16.87 -19.08 22.75
N TYR A 198 17.92 -19.71 22.24
CA TYR A 198 18.97 -20.29 23.08
C TYR A 198 19.50 -19.23 24.03
N THR A 199 19.47 -19.52 25.33
CA THR A 199 20.18 -18.69 26.32
C THR A 199 21.66 -18.78 26.00
N LEU A 200 22.30 -17.63 25.75
CA LEU A 200 23.75 -17.61 25.63
C LEU A 200 24.37 -18.07 26.96
N PRO A 201 25.40 -18.91 26.94
CA PRO A 201 26.13 -19.22 28.16
C PRO A 201 26.74 -17.94 28.73
N LEU A 202 26.76 -17.83 30.05
CA LEU A 202 27.51 -16.78 30.72
C LEU A 202 28.97 -16.91 30.31
N LEU A 203 29.52 -15.86 29.71
CA LEU A 203 30.94 -15.82 29.41
C LEU A 203 31.72 -15.74 30.73
N PRO A 204 32.83 -16.47 30.88
CA PRO A 204 33.69 -16.39 32.05
C PRO A 204 34.29 -14.99 32.16
N ASN A 205 34.54 -14.53 33.39
CA ASN A 205 35.16 -13.23 33.61
C ASN A 205 36.68 -13.32 33.33
N PRO A 206 37.33 -12.21 32.95
CA PRO A 206 38.78 -12.17 32.81
C PRO A 206 39.48 -12.61 34.11
N GLY A 207 40.26 -13.70 34.04
CA GLY A 207 41.00 -14.28 35.17
C GLY A 207 40.41 -15.57 35.73
N ASP A 208 39.18 -15.94 35.35
CA ASP A 208 38.57 -17.21 35.74
C ASP A 208 39.28 -18.38 35.03
N THR A 209 39.58 -19.45 35.79
CA THR A 209 40.11 -20.71 35.23
C THR A 209 39.01 -21.76 35.26
N PHE A 210 38.78 -22.42 34.13
CA PHE A 210 37.77 -23.47 34.02
C PHE A 210 38.30 -24.65 33.19
N PRO A 211 37.80 -25.87 33.44
CA PRO A 211 38.26 -27.05 32.73
C PRO A 211 37.71 -27.08 31.30
N ASP A 212 38.59 -26.99 30.31
CA ASP A 212 38.24 -27.08 28.91
C ASP A 212 38.56 -28.46 28.32
N ARG A 213 37.71 -28.89 27.39
CA ARG A 213 37.98 -30.08 26.56
C ARG A 213 38.24 -29.64 25.13
N VAL A 214 39.49 -29.73 24.69
CA VAL A 214 39.86 -29.45 23.31
C VAL A 214 39.27 -30.54 22.42
N THR A 215 38.28 -30.19 21.59
CA THR A 215 37.62 -31.16 20.71
C THR A 215 38.23 -31.19 19.31
N HIS A 216 38.82 -30.08 18.86
CA HIS A 216 39.37 -29.91 17.52
C HIS A 216 40.61 -29.01 17.61
N LEU A 217 41.72 -29.44 17.00
CA LEU A 217 42.91 -28.61 16.78
C LEU A 217 43.01 -28.33 15.29
N VAL A 218 43.11 -27.05 14.91
CA VAL A 218 43.34 -26.65 13.52
C VAL A 218 44.78 -26.19 13.41
N SER A 219 45.58 -26.89 12.60
CA SER A 219 46.96 -26.48 12.31
C SER A 219 46.95 -25.19 11.48
N PRO A 220 47.79 -24.19 11.80
CA PRO A 220 47.97 -23.04 10.92
C PRO A 220 48.45 -23.54 9.57
N LYS A 221 47.82 -23.10 8.48
CA LYS A 221 48.31 -23.39 7.12
C LYS A 221 49.71 -22.77 7.00
N GLU A 222 50.73 -23.60 6.75
CA GLU A 222 52.04 -23.12 6.30
C GLU A 222 51.81 -22.36 4.98
N VAL A 223 52.20 -21.09 4.98
CA VAL A 223 52.01 -20.15 3.86
C VAL A 223 52.99 -20.46 2.73
#